data_AF-A0A075HJV5-F1
#
_entry.id   AF-A0A075HJV5-F1
#
_cell.length_a   1.000
_cell.length_b   1.000
_cell.length_c   1.000
_cell.angle_alpha   90.00
_cell.angle_beta   90.00
_cell.angle_gamma   90.00
#
_symmetry.space_group_name_H-M   'P 1'
#
loop_
_entity.id
_entity.type
_entity.pdbx_description
1 polymer ?
#
loop_
_entity_poly.entity_id
_entity_poly.type
_entity_poly.pdbx_seq_one_letter_code
_entity_poly.pdbx_strand_id
1 'polypeptide(L)'
;MNLDEITKIIGSNDSPIALGGYDSDDFDVDCGIQNLIIFDGKDIPDEIIIHESKTLKISHRSLSESNSEYLIHYGNIEIIQDTQWELKMLVSKVQEKKNVLFSTSAKNSLIESQLSLSKAKNALEHDDPFVSCWIKSGIIFLIDSILFQNNILPNPVHALSSMRGLKQKNTNQFVDKIISETGIERATSSLLVRMLKSTCGFSDMIEKNQNSIIIEKKANYLIQNSLFADCYLYLIYQNRNNFYKIKDSLNKNPDKIHVLKTAFDLTTTSSDLSDTIDSLSEIPKSLLSNFH
;
A
#
# COMPACT_ATOMS: atom_id res chain seq x y z
N MET A 1 -16.11 10.01 -15.24
CA MET A 1 -15.41 11.01 -16.07
C MET A 1 -15.30 10.41 -17.45
N ASN A 2 -15.69 11.14 -18.50
CA ASN A 2 -15.67 10.63 -19.86
C ASN A 2 -14.35 11.02 -20.58
N LEU A 3 -14.12 10.45 -21.76
CA LEU A 3 -12.90 10.68 -22.54
C LEU A 3 -12.69 12.17 -22.89
N ASP A 4 -13.77 12.91 -23.14
CA ASP A 4 -13.69 14.35 -23.45
C ASP A 4 -13.17 15.18 -22.26
N GLU A 5 -13.57 14.84 -21.03
CA GLU A 5 -13.08 15.49 -19.81
C GLU A 5 -11.61 15.11 -19.56
N ILE A 6 -11.24 13.84 -19.75
CA ILE A 6 -9.84 13.37 -19.64
C ILE A 6 -8.94 14.09 -20.64
N THR A 7 -9.31 14.11 -21.92
CA THR A 7 -8.47 14.71 -22.99
C THR A 7 -8.28 16.21 -22.83
N LYS A 8 -9.23 16.93 -22.19
CA LYS A 8 -9.04 18.34 -21.81
C LYS A 8 -7.97 18.53 -20.74
N ILE A 9 -7.76 17.55 -19.86
CA ILE A 9 -6.82 17.62 -18.75
C ILE A 9 -5.42 17.16 -19.20
N ILE A 10 -5.33 15.99 -19.83
CA ILE A 10 -4.05 15.35 -20.17
C ILE A 10 -3.58 15.63 -21.61
N GLY A 11 -4.43 16.28 -22.42
CA GLY A 11 -4.21 16.46 -23.85
C GLY A 11 -4.65 15.25 -24.68
N SER A 12 -4.59 15.40 -26.01
CA SER A 12 -4.82 14.29 -26.93
C SER A 12 -3.70 13.26 -26.82
N ASN A 13 -4.06 11.99 -26.62
CA ASN A 13 -3.13 10.87 -26.50
C ASN A 13 -3.70 9.66 -27.24
N ASP A 14 -2.87 8.91 -27.98
CA ASP A 14 -3.26 7.67 -28.67
C ASP A 14 -3.06 6.41 -27.82
N SER A 15 -2.39 6.52 -26.66
CA SER A 15 -2.17 5.42 -25.73
C SER A 15 -3.49 4.90 -25.14
N PRO A 16 -3.55 3.62 -24.72
CA PRO A 16 -4.69 3.12 -23.96
C PRO A 16 -4.83 3.84 -22.61
N ILE A 17 -6.07 4.08 -22.22
CA ILE A 17 -6.43 4.80 -20.99
C ILE A 17 -7.47 3.98 -20.23
N ALA A 18 -7.29 3.86 -18.92
CA ALA A 18 -8.26 3.23 -18.04
C ALA A 18 -8.43 3.99 -16.72
N LEU A 19 -9.54 3.73 -16.04
CA LEU A 19 -9.78 4.14 -14.66
C LEU A 19 -9.56 2.96 -13.72
N GLY A 20 -9.05 3.24 -12.53
CA GLY A 20 -8.86 2.26 -11.45
C GLY A 20 -7.41 1.82 -11.26
N GLY A 21 -7.21 0.52 -10.99
CA GLY A 21 -5.90 -0.13 -10.84
C GLY A 21 -5.36 -0.15 -9.41
N TYR A 22 -4.02 -0.15 -9.27
CA TYR A 22 -3.34 -0.46 -8.01
C TYR A 22 -3.74 0.45 -6.86
N ASP A 23 -3.84 1.74 -7.14
CA ASP A 23 -4.12 2.77 -6.14
C ASP A 23 -5.61 3.06 -5.95
N SER A 24 -6.49 2.36 -6.68
CA SER A 24 -7.92 2.65 -6.68
C SER A 24 -8.70 1.88 -5.63
N ASP A 25 -9.65 2.56 -5.01
CA ASP A 25 -10.68 1.99 -4.14
C ASP A 25 -12.01 2.72 -4.24
N ASP A 26 -13.03 2.11 -3.66
CA ASP A 26 -14.35 2.69 -3.42
C ASP A 26 -14.30 3.97 -2.57
N PHE A 27 -13.33 4.11 -1.65
CA PHE A 27 -13.12 5.35 -0.88
C PHE A 27 -12.66 6.54 -1.75
N ASP A 28 -12.09 6.28 -2.92
CA ASP A 28 -11.73 7.36 -3.85
C ASP A 28 -12.95 8.19 -4.24
N VAL A 29 -14.09 7.55 -4.47
CA VAL A 29 -15.33 8.24 -4.85
C VAL A 29 -15.76 9.20 -3.75
N ASP A 30 -15.78 8.72 -2.50
CA ASP A 30 -16.12 9.52 -1.32
C ASP A 30 -15.14 10.68 -1.08
N CYS A 31 -13.87 10.49 -1.46
CA CYS A 31 -12.81 11.49 -1.33
C CYS A 31 -12.67 12.42 -2.55
N GLY A 32 -13.48 12.23 -3.59
CA GLY A 32 -13.37 12.96 -4.86
C GLY A 32 -12.02 12.73 -5.54
N ILE A 33 -11.49 11.51 -5.46
CA ILE A 33 -10.25 11.06 -6.10
C ILE A 33 -10.60 10.25 -7.34
N GLN A 34 -9.82 10.40 -8.40
CA GLN A 34 -9.94 9.62 -9.61
C GLN A 34 -8.58 9.10 -10.06
N ASN A 35 -8.44 7.78 -10.08
CA ASN A 35 -7.24 7.10 -10.54
C ASN A 35 -7.33 6.84 -12.04
N LEU A 36 -6.47 7.50 -12.80
CA LEU A 36 -6.33 7.40 -14.25
C LEU A 36 -5.01 6.69 -14.56
N ILE A 37 -5.05 5.71 -15.46
CA ILE A 37 -3.86 5.01 -15.94
C ILE A 37 -3.70 5.28 -17.42
N ILE A 38 -2.51 5.72 -17.80
CA ILE A 38 -2.09 5.91 -19.19
C ILE A 38 -1.05 4.84 -19.51
N PHE A 39 -1.35 4.00 -20.49
CA PHE A 39 -0.45 2.93 -20.94
C PHE A 39 0.49 3.44 -22.04
N ASP A 40 1.35 4.39 -21.71
CA ASP A 40 2.32 5.01 -22.63
C ASP A 40 3.76 4.53 -22.46
N GLY A 41 4.00 3.59 -21.54
CA GLY A 41 5.31 3.00 -21.29
C GLY A 41 6.33 3.93 -20.64
N LYS A 42 5.93 5.14 -20.22
CA LYS A 42 6.84 6.06 -19.53
C LYS A 42 7.08 5.60 -18.10
N ASP A 43 8.34 5.66 -17.69
CA ASP A 43 8.75 5.47 -16.29
C ASP A 43 8.91 6.84 -15.63
N ILE A 44 7.77 7.47 -15.33
CA ILE A 44 7.71 8.76 -14.64
C ILE A 44 6.85 8.63 -13.37
N PRO A 45 7.13 9.46 -12.33
CA PRO A 45 6.30 9.48 -11.13
C PRO A 45 4.84 9.78 -11.47
N ASP A 46 3.92 9.25 -10.65
CA ASP A 46 2.50 9.58 -10.78
C ASP A 46 2.29 11.09 -10.66
N GLU A 47 1.41 11.65 -11.48
CA GLU A 47 1.07 13.07 -11.47
C GLU A 47 -0.23 13.29 -10.69
N ILE A 48 -0.23 14.28 -9.80
CA ILE A 48 -1.42 14.67 -9.05
C ILE A 48 -1.92 16.02 -9.56
N ILE A 49 -3.13 16.02 -10.12
CA ILE A 49 -3.77 17.22 -10.68
C ILE A 49 -5.05 17.51 -9.91
N ILE A 50 -5.21 18.76 -9.48
CA ILE A 50 -6.49 19.26 -8.96
C ILE A 50 -7.23 19.91 -10.11
N HIS A 51 -8.38 19.36 -10.47
CA HIS A 51 -9.27 19.93 -11.48
C HIS A 51 -10.64 20.11 -10.87
N GLU A 52 -11.08 21.37 -10.79
CA GLU A 52 -12.30 21.77 -10.08
C GLU A 52 -12.30 21.28 -8.62
N SER A 53 -13.21 20.37 -8.26
CA SER A 53 -13.32 19.75 -6.93
C SER A 53 -12.74 18.33 -6.85
N LYS A 54 -12.20 17.81 -7.96
CA LYS A 54 -11.66 16.45 -8.06
C LYS A 54 -10.14 16.46 -7.99
N THR A 55 -9.60 15.40 -7.40
CA THR A 55 -8.16 15.10 -7.43
C THR A 55 -7.93 13.95 -8.40
N LEU A 56 -7.20 14.18 -9.47
CA LEU A 56 -6.79 13.15 -10.40
C LEU A 56 -5.41 12.66 -10.01
N LYS A 57 -5.27 11.35 -9.86
CA LYS A 57 -3.98 10.66 -9.84
C LYS A 57 -3.77 10.02 -11.19
N ILE A 58 -2.72 10.43 -11.90
CA ILE A 58 -2.39 9.94 -13.22
C ILE A 58 -1.14 9.07 -13.11
N SER A 59 -1.30 7.80 -13.47
CA SER A 59 -0.23 6.82 -13.43
C SER A 59 0.17 6.42 -14.84
N HIS A 60 1.47 6.46 -15.12
CA HIS A 60 2.06 6.02 -16.37
C HIS A 60 2.52 4.56 -16.23
N ARG A 61 2.02 3.68 -17.11
CA ARG A 61 2.28 2.24 -17.03
C ARG A 61 2.60 1.67 -18.40
N SER A 62 3.19 0.48 -18.40
CA SER A 62 3.49 -0.27 -19.62
C SER A 62 2.53 -1.44 -19.79
N LEU A 63 2.14 -1.72 -21.03
CA LEU A 63 1.45 -2.97 -21.40
C LEU A 63 2.36 -4.21 -21.22
N SER A 64 3.67 -4.00 -21.05
CA SER A 64 4.66 -5.05 -20.78
C SER A 64 4.89 -5.32 -19.29
N GLU A 65 3.98 -4.90 -18.41
CA GLU A 65 4.07 -5.17 -16.97
C GLU A 65 4.18 -6.69 -16.70
N SER A 66 5.03 -7.07 -15.76
CA SER A 66 5.34 -8.46 -15.43
C SER A 66 5.28 -8.76 -13.93
N ASN A 67 5.26 -7.73 -13.08
CA ASN A 67 5.09 -7.87 -11.65
C ASN A 67 3.64 -8.31 -11.33
N SER A 68 3.50 -9.44 -10.65
CA SER A 68 2.19 -10.02 -10.32
C SER A 68 1.35 -9.10 -9.43
N GLU A 69 1.98 -8.35 -8.54
CA GLU A 69 1.32 -7.42 -7.62
C GLU A 69 0.76 -6.21 -8.35
N TYR A 70 1.36 -5.76 -9.44
CA TYR A 70 0.75 -4.70 -10.27
C TYR A 70 -0.28 -5.27 -11.25
N LEU A 71 0.04 -6.39 -11.91
CA LEU A 71 -0.83 -7.01 -12.91
C LEU A 71 -2.20 -7.38 -12.35
N ILE A 72 -2.26 -7.89 -11.13
CA ILE A 72 -3.53 -8.38 -10.56
C ILE A 72 -4.56 -7.26 -10.38
N HIS A 73 -4.12 -6.00 -10.21
CA HIS A 73 -5.02 -4.86 -10.11
C HIS A 73 -5.56 -4.41 -11.47
N TYR A 74 -4.95 -4.80 -12.58
CA TYR A 74 -5.49 -4.54 -13.92
C TYR A 74 -6.72 -5.38 -14.25
N GLY A 75 -7.01 -6.43 -13.48
CA GLY A 75 -8.17 -7.28 -13.75
C GLY A 75 -9.50 -6.52 -13.75
N ASN A 76 -9.63 -5.46 -12.94
CA ASN A 76 -10.90 -4.78 -12.70
C ASN A 76 -10.91 -3.32 -13.18
N ILE A 77 -10.00 -2.93 -14.07
CA ILE A 77 -9.95 -1.56 -14.59
C ILE A 77 -11.10 -1.28 -15.56
N GLU A 78 -11.55 -0.03 -15.61
CA GLU A 78 -12.52 0.44 -16.60
C GLU A 78 -11.78 1.05 -17.79
N ILE A 79 -11.80 0.38 -18.93
CA ILE A 79 -11.15 0.87 -20.15
C ILE A 79 -11.95 2.03 -20.74
N ILE A 80 -11.30 3.19 -20.84
CA ILE A 80 -11.87 4.41 -21.45
C ILE A 80 -11.46 4.53 -22.91
N GLN A 81 -10.21 4.19 -23.24
CA GLN A 81 -9.65 4.26 -24.58
C GLN A 81 -8.73 3.06 -24.82
N ASP A 82 -8.92 2.36 -25.95
CA ASP A 82 -8.05 1.25 -26.37
C ASP A 82 -8.24 0.98 -27.87
N THR A 83 -7.63 1.82 -28.70
CA THR A 83 -7.83 1.81 -30.16
C THR A 83 -7.36 0.51 -30.81
N GLN A 84 -6.32 -0.10 -30.27
CA GLN A 84 -5.67 -1.31 -30.80
C GLN A 84 -6.06 -2.59 -30.04
N TRP A 85 -6.94 -2.49 -29.03
CA TRP A 85 -7.44 -3.62 -28.23
C TRP A 85 -6.37 -4.30 -27.36
N GLU A 86 -5.18 -3.68 -27.24
CA GLU A 86 -4.05 -4.26 -26.52
C GLU A 86 -4.30 -4.30 -25.02
N LEU A 87 -4.92 -3.25 -24.47
CA LEU A 87 -5.25 -3.18 -23.05
C LEU A 87 -6.34 -4.21 -22.71
N LYS A 88 -7.36 -4.36 -23.55
CA LYS A 88 -8.39 -5.38 -23.38
C LYS A 88 -7.82 -6.79 -23.42
N MET A 89 -6.86 -7.06 -24.31
CA MET A 89 -6.14 -8.34 -24.33
C MET A 89 -5.34 -8.57 -23.04
N LEU A 90 -4.65 -7.55 -22.52
CA LEU A 90 -3.94 -7.64 -21.25
C LEU A 90 -4.88 -7.96 -20.09
N VAL A 91 -6.00 -7.22 -19.96
CA VAL A 91 -7.00 -7.45 -18.90
C VAL A 91 -7.57 -8.87 -18.97
N SER A 92 -7.88 -9.38 -20.17
CA SER A 92 -8.34 -10.77 -20.35
C SER A 92 -7.31 -11.79 -19.84
N LYS A 93 -6.04 -11.62 -20.22
CA LYS A 93 -4.95 -12.51 -19.76
C LYS A 93 -4.75 -12.47 -18.24
N VAL A 94 -4.90 -11.28 -17.63
CA VAL A 94 -4.83 -11.12 -16.18
C VAL A 94 -5.97 -11.89 -15.51
N GLN A 95 -7.21 -11.77 -16.01
CA GLN A 95 -8.35 -12.50 -15.47
C GLN A 95 -8.20 -14.02 -15.60
N GLU A 96 -7.71 -14.51 -16.75
CA GLU A 96 -7.41 -15.94 -16.96
C GLU A 96 -6.37 -16.48 -15.96
N LYS A 97 -5.38 -15.65 -15.59
CA LYS A 97 -4.29 -16.02 -14.67
C LYS A 97 -4.51 -15.58 -13.23
N LYS A 98 -5.71 -15.08 -12.88
CA LYS A 98 -6.01 -14.43 -11.59
C LYS A 98 -5.56 -15.24 -10.38
N ASN A 99 -5.86 -16.54 -10.33
CA ASN A 99 -5.50 -17.40 -9.20
C ASN A 99 -3.97 -17.59 -9.07
N VAL A 100 -3.27 -17.68 -10.20
CA VAL A 100 -1.80 -17.77 -10.22
C VAL A 100 -1.20 -16.46 -9.71
N LEU A 101 -1.73 -15.32 -10.17
CA LEU A 101 -1.31 -14.00 -9.71
C LEU A 101 -1.51 -13.83 -8.21
N PHE A 102 -2.67 -14.23 -7.66
CA PHE A 102 -2.91 -14.21 -6.21
C PHE A 102 -1.89 -15.07 -5.45
N SER A 103 -1.66 -16.30 -5.91
CA SER A 103 -0.69 -17.21 -5.28
C SER A 103 0.73 -16.63 -5.31
N THR A 104 1.17 -16.11 -6.45
CA THR A 104 2.50 -15.50 -6.60
C THR A 104 2.64 -14.24 -5.76
N SER A 105 1.66 -13.34 -5.78
CA SER A 105 1.69 -12.12 -4.97
C SER A 105 1.68 -12.41 -3.47
N ALA A 106 0.93 -13.42 -3.03
CA ALA A 106 0.98 -13.88 -1.64
C ALA A 106 2.38 -14.37 -1.24
N LYS A 107 3.04 -15.19 -2.09
CA LYS A 107 4.42 -15.65 -1.85
C LYS A 107 5.41 -14.49 -1.79
N ASN A 108 5.32 -13.55 -2.74
CA ASN A 108 6.21 -12.39 -2.80
C ASN A 108 6.07 -11.53 -1.53
N SER A 109 4.83 -11.25 -1.12
CA SER A 109 4.55 -10.52 0.12
C SER A 109 5.11 -11.25 1.35
N LEU A 110 5.03 -12.59 1.44
CA LEU A 110 5.66 -13.34 2.55
C LEU A 110 7.18 -13.20 2.56
N ILE A 111 7.82 -13.26 1.40
CA ILE A 111 9.27 -13.11 1.27
C ILE A 111 9.69 -11.71 1.71
N GLU A 112 8.98 -10.66 1.28
CA GLU A 112 9.25 -9.28 1.71
C GLU A 112 9.01 -9.08 3.21
N SER A 113 8.02 -9.78 3.78
CA SER A 113 7.82 -9.80 5.24
C SER A 113 9.03 -10.42 5.97
N GLN A 114 9.49 -11.59 5.53
CA GLN A 114 10.67 -12.23 6.11
C GLN A 114 11.92 -11.37 5.99
N LEU A 115 12.11 -10.73 4.83
CA LEU A 115 13.22 -9.82 4.59
C LEU A 115 13.14 -8.61 5.52
N SER A 116 11.96 -8.01 5.67
CA SER A 116 11.73 -6.91 6.62
C SER A 116 12.08 -7.30 8.05
N LEU A 117 11.59 -8.44 8.52
CA LEU A 117 11.82 -8.90 9.89
C LEU A 117 13.28 -9.27 10.14
N SER A 118 13.96 -9.84 9.13
CA SER A 118 15.40 -10.10 9.19
C SER A 118 16.21 -8.81 9.26
N LYS A 119 15.82 -7.79 8.48
CA LYS A 119 16.41 -6.45 8.58
C LYS A 119 16.13 -5.80 9.94
N ALA A 120 14.94 -5.98 10.51
CA ALA A 120 14.62 -5.51 11.85
C ALA A 120 15.52 -6.15 12.91
N LYS A 121 15.76 -7.47 12.81
CA LYS A 121 16.65 -8.21 13.72
C LYS A 121 18.08 -7.70 13.65
N ASN A 122 18.61 -7.57 12.42
CA ASN A 122 19.95 -7.03 12.22
C ASN A 122 20.07 -5.58 12.69
N ALA A 123 19.07 -4.74 12.40
CA ALA A 123 19.00 -3.36 12.87
C ALA A 123 19.02 -3.29 14.41
N LEU A 124 18.34 -4.22 15.10
CA LEU A 124 18.27 -4.26 16.55
C LEU A 124 19.63 -4.63 17.17
N GLU A 125 20.36 -5.57 16.55
CA GLU A 125 21.71 -5.97 16.97
C GLU A 125 22.76 -4.85 16.81
N HIS A 126 22.48 -3.84 15.99
CA HIS A 126 23.39 -2.74 15.66
C HIS A 126 22.90 -1.37 16.12
N ASP A 127 21.91 -1.32 17.02
CA ASP A 127 21.29 -0.09 17.52
C ASP A 127 20.81 0.88 16.41
N ASP A 128 20.39 0.32 15.27
CA ASP A 128 19.89 1.10 14.14
C ASP A 128 18.50 1.69 14.48
N PRO A 129 18.27 2.98 14.23
CA PRO A 129 17.05 3.64 14.67
C PRO A 129 15.80 3.24 13.87
N PHE A 130 15.93 2.51 12.75
CA PHE A 130 14.84 2.10 11.87
C PHE A 130 14.25 0.72 12.19
N VAL A 131 14.66 0.04 13.28
CA VAL A 131 14.14 -1.29 13.69
C VAL A 131 12.61 -1.37 13.59
N SER A 132 11.91 -0.44 14.24
CA SER A 132 10.46 -0.46 14.27
C SER A 132 9.82 -0.17 12.90
N CYS A 133 10.49 0.59 12.02
CA CYS A 133 10.02 0.80 10.65
C CYS A 133 10.03 -0.51 9.86
N TRP A 134 11.07 -1.33 10.05
CA TRP A 134 11.17 -2.66 9.46
C TRP A 134 10.11 -3.62 10.01
N ILE A 135 9.86 -3.61 11.33
CA ILE A 135 8.79 -4.41 11.94
C ILE A 135 7.43 -4.03 11.35
N LYS A 136 7.07 -2.74 11.38
CA LYS A 136 5.79 -2.24 10.84
C LYS A 136 5.65 -2.62 9.36
N SER A 137 6.72 -2.52 8.59
CA SER A 137 6.71 -2.95 7.18
C SER A 137 6.46 -4.45 7.03
N GLY A 138 7.13 -5.29 7.84
CA GLY A 138 6.93 -6.74 7.84
C GLY A 138 5.50 -7.15 8.18
N ILE A 139 4.85 -6.43 9.11
CA ILE A 139 3.43 -6.60 9.44
C ILE A 139 2.54 -6.28 8.25
N ILE A 140 2.77 -5.15 7.57
CA ILE A 140 1.98 -4.79 6.38
C ILE A 140 2.11 -5.87 5.29
N PHE A 141 3.31 -6.38 5.03
CA PHE A 141 3.49 -7.48 4.08
C PHE A 141 2.81 -8.79 4.51
N LEU A 142 2.72 -9.08 5.81
CA LEU A 142 1.92 -10.21 6.31
C LEU A 142 0.44 -10.01 6.02
N ILE A 143 -0.08 -8.80 6.20
CA ILE A 143 -1.47 -8.45 5.87
C ILE A 143 -1.69 -8.65 4.37
N ASP A 144 -0.83 -8.07 3.51
CA ASP A 144 -0.89 -8.23 2.05
C ASP A 144 -0.93 -9.72 1.66
N SER A 145 -0.03 -10.54 2.20
CA SER A 145 0.00 -11.98 1.95
C SER A 145 -1.31 -12.67 2.32
N ILE A 146 -1.85 -12.41 3.52
CA ILE A 146 -3.07 -13.09 3.98
C ILE A 146 -4.26 -12.72 3.10
N LEU A 147 -4.37 -11.45 2.73
CA LEU A 147 -5.42 -10.99 1.82
C LEU A 147 -5.29 -11.68 0.46
N PHE A 148 -4.09 -11.71 -0.12
CA PHE A 148 -3.86 -12.41 -1.39
C PHE A 148 -4.16 -13.91 -1.32
N GLN A 149 -3.79 -14.61 -0.23
CA GLN A 149 -4.13 -16.03 -0.02
C GLN A 149 -5.64 -16.29 0.00
N ASN A 150 -6.43 -15.28 0.38
CA ASN A 150 -7.89 -15.36 0.42
C ASN A 150 -8.55 -14.75 -0.83
N ASN A 151 -7.77 -14.51 -1.90
CA ASN A 151 -8.21 -13.88 -3.15
C ASN A 151 -8.82 -12.48 -2.94
N ILE A 152 -8.36 -11.76 -1.92
CA ILE A 152 -8.73 -10.38 -1.63
C ILE A 152 -7.57 -9.50 -2.09
N LEU A 153 -7.87 -8.50 -2.93
CA LEU A 153 -6.88 -7.49 -3.30
C LEU A 153 -6.61 -6.60 -2.08
N PRO A 154 -5.36 -6.48 -1.63
CA PRO A 154 -5.01 -5.54 -0.57
C PRO A 154 -5.35 -4.13 -0.99
N ASN A 155 -6.04 -3.42 -0.11
CA ASN A 155 -6.25 -1.99 -0.21
C ASN A 155 -5.93 -1.34 1.14
N PRO A 156 -5.10 -0.29 1.19
CA PRO A 156 -4.68 0.32 2.46
C PRO A 156 -5.81 0.74 3.39
N VAL A 157 -6.94 1.22 2.84
CA VAL A 157 -8.08 1.68 3.64
C VAL A 157 -8.90 0.50 4.16
N HIS A 158 -9.04 -0.56 3.37
CA HIS A 158 -9.84 -1.74 3.71
C HIS A 158 -9.08 -2.91 4.32
N ALA A 159 -7.76 -2.81 4.43
CA ALA A 159 -6.93 -3.92 4.86
C ALA A 159 -7.38 -4.45 6.23
N LEU A 160 -7.68 -3.56 7.17
CA LEU A 160 -8.11 -3.95 8.52
C LEU A 160 -9.51 -4.56 8.55
N SER A 161 -10.48 -3.95 7.87
CA SER A 161 -11.85 -4.48 7.78
C SER A 161 -11.87 -5.87 7.11
N SER A 162 -11.07 -6.04 6.06
CA SER A 162 -10.88 -7.32 5.36
C SER A 162 -10.27 -8.37 6.27
N MET A 163 -9.19 -8.04 7.00
CA MET A 163 -8.58 -8.93 7.99
C MET A 163 -9.56 -9.34 9.09
N ARG A 164 -10.34 -8.41 9.63
CA ARG A 164 -11.40 -8.71 10.62
C ARG A 164 -12.48 -9.65 10.05
N GLY A 165 -12.83 -9.50 8.78
CA GLY A 165 -13.77 -10.41 8.10
C GLY A 165 -13.24 -11.84 7.98
N LEU A 166 -11.93 -12.03 7.79
CA LEU A 166 -11.29 -13.35 7.78
C LEU A 166 -11.28 -14.00 9.17
N LYS A 167 -11.02 -13.22 10.22
CA LYS A 167 -11.11 -13.67 11.61
C LYS A 167 -12.48 -14.29 11.92
N GLN A 168 -13.56 -13.60 11.55
CA GLN A 168 -14.92 -14.07 11.81
C GLN A 168 -15.24 -15.41 11.13
N LYS A 169 -14.52 -15.73 10.05
CA LYS A 169 -14.65 -16.98 9.29
C LYS A 169 -13.67 -18.07 9.74
N ASN A 170 -12.82 -17.81 10.74
CA ASN A 170 -11.74 -18.69 11.21
C ASN A 170 -10.82 -19.22 10.08
N THR A 171 -10.60 -18.42 9.03
CA THR A 171 -9.86 -18.88 7.84
C THR A 171 -8.34 -18.82 7.99
N ASN A 172 -7.82 -18.12 9.00
CA ASN A 172 -6.38 -18.01 9.22
C ASN A 172 -6.05 -17.78 10.71
N GLN A 173 -5.28 -18.70 11.29
CA GLN A 173 -4.92 -18.70 12.72
C GLN A 173 -4.01 -17.53 13.15
N PHE A 174 -3.38 -16.83 12.21
CA PHE A 174 -2.43 -15.76 12.49
C PHE A 174 -3.05 -14.36 12.45
N VAL A 175 -4.30 -14.23 11.99
CA VAL A 175 -4.97 -12.93 11.81
C VAL A 175 -4.99 -12.13 13.11
N ASP A 176 -5.36 -12.76 14.23
CA ASP A 176 -5.45 -12.08 15.52
C ASP A 176 -4.10 -11.55 15.99
N LYS A 177 -3.08 -12.39 15.84
CA LYS A 177 -1.71 -12.04 16.19
C LYS A 177 -1.19 -10.88 15.34
N ILE A 178 -1.41 -10.92 14.02
CA ILE A 178 -0.97 -9.85 13.13
C ILE A 178 -1.69 -8.55 13.47
N ILE A 179 -3.00 -8.58 13.69
CA ILE A 179 -3.78 -7.39 14.07
C ILE A 179 -3.28 -6.83 15.41
N SER A 180 -2.99 -7.65 16.42
CA SER A 180 -2.50 -7.14 17.71
C SER A 180 -1.14 -6.46 17.60
N GLU A 181 -0.26 -6.92 16.71
CA GLU A 181 1.06 -6.31 16.51
C GLU A 181 1.00 -5.01 15.69
N THR A 182 -0.14 -4.70 15.04
CA THR A 182 -0.29 -3.44 14.29
C THR A 182 -0.25 -2.20 15.19
N GLY A 183 -0.71 -2.28 16.45
CA GLY A 183 -0.82 -1.14 17.36
C GLY A 183 -2.06 -0.25 17.16
N ILE A 184 -3.04 -0.70 16.37
CA ILE A 184 -4.26 0.07 16.05
C ILE A 184 -5.10 0.47 17.27
N GLU A 185 -4.95 -0.21 18.41
CA GLU A 185 -5.64 0.10 19.66
C GLU A 185 -5.25 1.46 20.26
N ARG A 186 -4.11 2.01 19.82
CA ARG A 186 -3.62 3.33 20.21
C ARG A 186 -4.26 4.47 19.41
N ALA A 187 -5.02 4.15 18.37
CA ALA A 187 -5.58 5.12 17.46
C ALA A 187 -6.54 6.08 18.20
N THR A 188 -6.10 7.33 18.33
CA THR A 188 -6.87 8.44 18.86
C THR A 188 -6.84 9.57 17.85
N SER A 189 -7.89 10.41 17.82
CA SER A 189 -7.94 11.55 16.89
C SER A 189 -6.68 12.43 16.98
N SER A 190 -6.18 12.73 18.18
CA SER A 190 -4.98 13.55 18.38
C SER A 190 -3.68 12.88 17.93
N LEU A 191 -3.57 11.55 18.06
CA LEU A 191 -2.45 10.80 17.51
C LEU A 191 -2.49 10.80 15.99
N LEU A 192 -3.65 10.49 15.40
CA LEU A 192 -3.83 10.39 13.95
C LEU A 192 -3.54 11.70 13.24
N VAL A 193 -3.94 12.85 13.80
CA VAL A 193 -3.61 14.17 13.23
C VAL A 193 -2.10 14.41 13.20
N ARG A 194 -1.36 13.97 14.23
CA ARG A 194 0.11 14.09 14.26
C ARG A 194 0.77 13.12 13.28
N MET A 195 0.33 11.86 13.27
CA MET A 195 0.81 10.86 12.31
C MET A 195 0.59 11.34 10.88
N LEU A 196 -0.61 11.82 10.56
CA LEU A 196 -0.97 12.33 9.23
C LEU A 196 -0.01 13.43 8.79
N LYS A 197 0.22 14.45 9.63
CA LYS A 197 1.17 15.52 9.31
C LYS A 197 2.57 14.98 8.98
N SER A 198 3.06 14.01 9.76
CA SER A 198 4.36 13.39 9.51
C SER A 198 4.37 12.48 8.28
N THR A 199 3.28 11.76 8.00
CA THR A 199 3.13 10.92 6.82
C THR A 199 3.09 11.76 5.55
N CYS A 200 2.33 12.85 5.51
CA CYS A 200 2.32 13.79 4.39
C CYS A 200 3.70 14.40 4.17
N GLY A 201 4.34 14.90 5.24
CA GLY A 201 5.70 15.44 5.15
C GLY A 201 6.72 14.41 4.64
N PHE A 202 6.61 13.15 5.08
CA PHE A 202 7.47 12.08 4.59
C PHE A 202 7.20 11.75 3.11
N SER A 203 5.94 11.68 2.70
CA SER A 203 5.54 11.52 1.30
C SER A 203 6.12 12.62 0.42
N ASP A 204 6.00 13.89 0.82
CA ASP A 204 6.55 15.02 0.06
C ASP A 204 8.08 14.94 -0.10
N MET A 205 8.79 14.49 0.94
CA MET A 205 10.24 14.32 0.90
C MET A 205 10.69 13.22 -0.07
N ILE A 206 9.90 12.14 -0.21
CA ILE A 206 10.28 10.95 -0.97
C ILE A 206 9.74 11.00 -2.40
N GLU A 207 8.45 11.29 -2.57
CA GLU A 207 7.75 11.12 -3.85
C GLU A 207 7.83 12.37 -4.72
N LYS A 208 7.85 13.56 -4.10
CA LYS A 208 7.95 14.87 -4.79
C LYS A 208 6.90 15.08 -5.88
N ASN A 209 5.73 14.47 -5.73
CA ASN A 209 4.66 14.48 -6.73
C ASN A 209 3.29 14.88 -6.15
N GLN A 210 3.24 15.45 -4.95
CA GLN A 210 2.01 15.91 -4.27
C GLN A 210 1.04 14.78 -3.86
N ASN A 211 1.49 13.52 -3.81
CA ASN A 211 0.68 12.40 -3.31
C ASN A 211 0.19 12.60 -1.86
N SER A 212 0.85 13.45 -1.08
CA SER A 212 0.40 13.90 0.24
C SER A 212 -1.03 14.47 0.26
N ILE A 213 -1.51 15.07 -0.84
CA ILE A 213 -2.88 15.58 -0.98
C ILE A 213 -3.91 14.44 -0.93
N ILE A 214 -3.61 13.32 -1.60
CA ILE A 214 -4.46 12.12 -1.58
C ILE A 214 -4.46 11.49 -0.20
N ILE A 215 -3.27 11.39 0.42
CA ILE A 215 -3.12 10.86 1.77
C ILE A 215 -3.96 11.66 2.77
N GLU A 216 -3.87 12.99 2.71
CA GLU A 216 -4.61 13.89 3.57
C GLU A 216 -6.12 13.75 3.39
N LYS A 217 -6.61 13.71 2.14
CA LYS A 217 -8.04 13.52 1.86
C LYS A 217 -8.58 12.23 2.46
N LYS A 218 -7.93 11.09 2.19
CA LYS A 218 -8.37 9.78 2.69
C LYS A 218 -8.31 9.70 4.22
N ALA A 219 -7.22 10.16 4.83
CA ALA A 219 -7.09 10.15 6.29
C ALA A 219 -8.11 11.06 6.98
N ASN A 220 -8.35 12.27 6.46
CA ASN A 220 -9.36 13.17 7.02
C ASN A 220 -10.76 12.58 6.94
N TYR A 221 -11.12 11.94 5.82
CA TYR A 221 -12.39 11.25 5.68
C TYR A 221 -12.55 10.13 6.73
N LEU A 222 -11.53 9.29 6.92
CA LEU A 222 -11.55 8.23 7.93
C LEU A 222 -11.70 8.79 9.35
N ILE A 223 -10.98 9.87 9.68
CA ILE A 223 -11.08 10.53 10.99
C ILE A 223 -12.48 11.11 11.21
N GLN A 224 -13.04 11.81 10.22
CA GLN A 224 -14.38 12.41 10.30
C GLN A 224 -15.48 11.37 10.51
N ASN A 225 -15.31 10.18 9.92
CA ASN A 225 -16.24 9.06 10.06
C ASN A 225 -15.93 8.14 11.26
N SER A 226 -15.04 8.56 12.17
CA SER A 226 -14.63 7.80 13.37
C SER A 226 -14.01 6.42 13.08
N LEU A 227 -13.44 6.23 11.89
CA LEU A 227 -12.73 5.02 11.46
C LEU A 227 -11.25 5.08 11.89
N PHE A 228 -11.00 5.26 13.19
CA PHE A 228 -9.66 5.56 13.71
C PHE A 228 -8.65 4.42 13.52
N ALA A 229 -9.06 3.18 13.76
CA ALA A 229 -8.18 2.02 13.61
C ALA A 229 -7.79 1.80 12.13
N ASP A 230 -8.76 1.98 11.23
CA ASP A 230 -8.53 1.89 9.78
C ASP A 230 -7.63 3.05 9.30
N CYS A 231 -7.85 4.27 9.80
CA CYS A 231 -6.95 5.41 9.55
C CYS A 231 -5.52 5.16 10.04
N TYR A 232 -5.36 4.57 11.22
CA TYR A 232 -4.04 4.24 11.76
C TYR A 232 -3.31 3.30 10.81
N LEU A 233 -3.94 2.18 10.44
CA LEU A 233 -3.32 1.20 9.54
C LEU A 233 -3.07 1.78 8.15
N TYR A 234 -3.99 2.59 7.63
CA TYR A 234 -3.83 3.31 6.38
C TYR A 234 -2.55 4.16 6.35
N LEU A 235 -2.32 4.96 7.40
CA LEU A 235 -1.10 5.79 7.50
C LEU A 235 0.16 4.92 7.58
N ILE A 236 0.14 3.80 8.31
CA ILE A 236 1.27 2.85 8.33
C ILE A 236 1.55 2.27 6.94
N TYR A 237 0.52 1.94 6.15
CA TYR A 237 0.68 1.52 4.75
C TYR A 237 1.39 2.58 3.91
N GLN A 238 0.94 3.83 3.99
CA GLN A 238 1.55 4.93 3.22
C GLN A 238 3.01 5.14 3.61
N ASN A 239 3.31 5.08 4.91
CA ASN A 239 4.67 5.16 5.41
C ASN A 239 5.53 3.98 4.95
N ARG A 240 5.01 2.75 4.96
CA ARG A 240 5.69 1.55 4.44
C ARG A 240 6.08 1.74 2.98
N ASN A 241 5.12 2.16 2.15
CA ASN A 241 5.35 2.36 0.72
C ASN A 241 6.49 3.36 0.46
N ASN A 242 6.49 4.50 1.16
CA ASN A 242 7.54 5.51 1.02
C ASN A 242 8.88 5.12 1.68
N PHE A 243 8.84 4.38 2.78
CA PHE A 243 10.04 3.84 3.42
C PHE A 243 10.75 2.85 2.49
N TYR A 244 9.98 2.00 1.80
CA TYR A 244 10.51 1.03 0.86
C TYR A 244 11.20 1.65 -0.36
N LYS A 245 10.76 2.85 -0.79
CA LYS A 245 11.43 3.61 -1.87
C LYS A 245 12.86 4.05 -1.50
N ILE A 246 13.18 4.16 -0.20
CA ILE A 246 14.50 4.60 0.27
C ILE A 246 15.29 3.52 1.01
N LYS A 247 14.78 2.28 1.01
CA LYS A 247 15.24 1.17 1.85
C LYS A 247 16.74 0.85 1.74
N ASP A 248 17.33 1.11 0.58
CA ASP A 248 18.75 0.85 0.27
C ASP A 248 19.64 2.09 0.46
N SER A 249 19.09 3.20 0.97
CA SER A 249 19.77 4.48 1.17
C SER A 249 19.52 5.12 2.53
N LEU A 250 19.04 4.33 3.51
CA LEU A 250 18.72 4.80 4.86
C LEU A 250 19.95 5.39 5.57
N ASN A 251 21.12 4.79 5.39
CA ASN A 251 22.40 5.27 5.91
C ASN A 251 22.79 6.68 5.39
N LYS A 252 22.32 7.06 4.20
CA LYS A 252 22.54 8.39 3.62
C LYS A 252 21.54 9.44 4.11
N ASN A 253 20.51 9.02 4.85
CA ASN A 253 19.42 9.87 5.28
C ASN A 253 18.99 9.56 6.74
N PRO A 254 19.92 9.53 7.71
CA PRO A 254 19.61 9.14 9.08
C PRO A 254 18.53 10.04 9.71
N ASP A 255 18.52 11.33 9.35
CA ASP A 255 17.59 12.33 9.89
C ASP A 255 16.11 12.05 9.56
N LYS A 256 15.84 11.22 8.53
CA LYS A 256 14.47 10.83 8.18
C LYS A 256 13.79 10.09 9.33
N ILE A 257 14.56 9.50 10.26
CA ILE A 257 13.98 8.88 11.44
C ILE A 257 13.14 9.86 12.27
N HIS A 258 13.52 11.14 12.34
CA HIS A 258 12.79 12.12 13.15
C HIS A 258 11.34 12.28 12.69
N VAL A 259 11.10 12.21 11.38
CA VAL A 259 9.75 12.22 10.80
C VAL A 259 9.09 10.86 11.02
N LEU A 260 9.81 9.77 10.76
CA LEU A 260 9.28 8.40 10.85
C LEU A 260 8.88 7.98 12.27
N LYS A 261 9.52 8.51 13.32
CA LYS A 261 9.11 8.28 14.72
C LYS A 261 7.65 8.62 14.95
N THR A 262 7.20 9.75 14.41
CA THR A 262 5.79 10.16 14.52
C THR A 262 4.94 9.48 13.46
N ALA A 263 5.44 9.38 12.22
CA ALA A 263 4.67 8.79 11.13
C ALA A 263 4.28 7.33 11.40
N PHE A 264 5.21 6.50 11.89
CA PHE A 264 4.97 5.10 12.24
C PHE A 264 4.51 4.88 13.69
N ASP A 265 4.37 5.93 14.51
CA ASP A 265 4.05 5.83 15.94
C ASP A 265 5.02 4.90 16.70
N LEU A 266 6.31 5.23 16.64
CA LEU A 266 7.38 4.43 17.23
C LEU A 266 7.55 4.77 18.71
N THR A 267 7.01 3.94 19.62
CA THR A 267 7.09 4.20 21.07
C THR A 267 7.52 2.99 21.92
N THR A 268 8.12 1.95 21.33
CA THR A 268 8.46 0.70 22.03
C THR A 268 9.89 0.67 22.54
N THR A 269 10.13 -0.16 23.57
CA THR A 269 11.47 -0.39 24.14
C THR A 269 12.21 -1.52 23.42
N SER A 270 13.52 -1.67 23.61
CA SER A 270 14.33 -2.66 22.89
C SER A 270 13.97 -4.11 23.20
N SER A 271 13.57 -4.44 24.43
CA SER A 271 13.11 -5.80 24.79
C SER A 271 11.81 -6.17 24.09
N ASP A 272 10.85 -5.24 24.03
CA ASP A 272 9.57 -5.46 23.36
C ASP A 272 9.77 -5.71 21.85
N LEU A 273 10.76 -5.02 21.24
CA LEU A 273 11.08 -5.18 19.82
C LEU A 273 11.63 -6.57 19.49
N SER A 274 12.49 -7.15 20.33
CA SER A 274 13.03 -8.49 20.11
C SER A 274 11.92 -9.55 20.12
N ASP A 275 11.05 -9.50 21.13
CA ASP A 275 9.95 -10.44 21.28
C ASP A 275 8.98 -10.32 20.10
N THR A 276 8.62 -9.11 19.69
CA THR A 276 7.78 -8.88 18.49
C THR A 276 8.44 -9.46 17.22
N ILE A 277 9.74 -9.25 17.01
CA ILE A 277 10.45 -9.77 15.82
C ILE A 277 10.40 -11.29 15.78
N ASP A 278 10.77 -11.96 16.86
CA ASP A 278 10.80 -13.43 16.91
C ASP A 278 9.38 -14.00 16.77
N SER A 279 8.42 -13.40 17.46
CA SER A 279 7.00 -13.73 17.40
C SER A 279 6.42 -13.64 15.98
N LEU A 280 6.75 -12.59 15.23
CA LEU A 280 6.31 -12.40 13.85
C LEU A 280 7.08 -13.28 12.84
N SER A 281 8.37 -13.55 13.09
CA SER A 281 9.23 -14.30 12.16
C SER A 281 8.83 -15.75 11.95
N GLU A 282 8.07 -16.34 12.89
CA GLU A 282 7.52 -17.69 12.75
C GLU A 282 6.32 -17.75 11.79
N ILE A 283 5.59 -16.64 11.62
CA ILE A 283 4.36 -16.61 10.81
C ILE A 283 4.68 -16.88 9.32
N PRO A 284 5.61 -16.15 8.67
CA PRO A 284 5.91 -16.42 7.28
C PRO A 284 6.45 -17.84 7.04
N LYS A 285 7.24 -18.39 7.96
CA LYS A 285 7.76 -19.77 7.85
C LYS A 285 6.62 -20.78 7.81
N SER A 286 5.64 -20.64 8.69
CA SER A 286 4.45 -21.49 8.72
C SER A 286 3.51 -21.27 7.54
N LEU A 287 3.45 -20.06 6.96
CA LEU A 287 2.59 -19.79 5.81
C LEU A 287 3.22 -20.26 4.50
N LEU A 288 4.55 -20.20 4.37
CA LEU A 288 5.26 -20.67 3.17
C LEU A 288 5.12 -22.18 2.96
N SER A 289 5.01 -22.98 4.04
CA SER A 289 4.77 -24.42 3.91
C SER A 289 3.45 -24.76 3.21
N ASN A 290 2.48 -23.84 3.17
CA ASN A 290 1.18 -24.06 2.52
C ASN A 290 1.22 -23.87 1.00
N PHE A 291 2.35 -23.42 0.45
CA PHE A 291 2.53 -23.21 -0.98
C PHE A 291 3.28 -24.35 -1.69
N HIS A 292 3.64 -25.40 -0.94
CA HIS A 292 4.32 -26.59 -1.39
C HIS A 292 3.35 -27.77 -1.56
#